data_AF-A0A6F9AGM1-F1
#
_entry.id   AF-A0A6F9AGM1-F1
#
_cell.length_a   1.000
_cell.length_b   1.000
_cell.length_c   1.000
_cell.angle_alpha   90.00
_cell.angle_beta   90.00
_cell.angle_gamma   90.00
#
_symmetry.space_group_name_H-M   'P 1'
#
loop_
_entity.id
_entity.type
_entity.pdbx_description
1 polymer ?
#
loop_
_entity_poly.entity_id
_entity_poly.type
_entity_poly.pdbx_seq_one_letter_code
_entity_poly.pdbx_strand_id
1 'polypeptide(L)'
;MVQRATQGQEELTTDTVRQLQEAAGAYEQNVWSRQGARQDHHGIWRSHTGKTVGPAKLLRSILREEHEKAHGGWKSVTKSVEKAWWHPHMLDMSRETSESCEVCKQYNNKVALQLSEGKEVDILHRLCLCTWDCNTLRTTVDEEKICDQAQMSPSNTRWK
;
A
#
# COMPACT_ATOMS: atom_id res chain seq x y z
N MET A 1 6.51 32.62 15.87
CA MET A 1 5.88 31.49 16.62
C MET A 1 4.79 30.92 15.73
N VAL A 2 5.03 29.80 15.05
CA VAL A 2 4.03 29.17 14.16
C VAL A 2 3.43 27.99 14.92
N GLN A 3 2.21 28.17 15.43
CA GLN A 3 1.45 27.09 16.05
C GLN A 3 0.96 26.15 14.94
N ARG A 4 1.51 24.94 14.91
CA ARG A 4 1.09 23.88 13.99
C ARG A 4 -0.17 23.26 14.57
N ALA A 5 -1.33 23.53 13.95
CA ALA A 5 -2.60 22.96 14.35
C ALA A 5 -2.54 21.42 14.27
N THR A 6 -2.59 20.76 15.42
CA THR A 6 -2.83 19.32 15.51
C THR A 6 -4.27 19.07 15.07
N GLN A 7 -4.44 18.61 13.83
CA GLN A 7 -5.74 18.13 13.34
C GLN A 7 -6.19 16.97 14.24
N GLY A 8 -7.37 17.12 14.85
CA GLY A 8 -7.93 16.16 15.77
C GLY A 8 -8.06 14.79 15.12
N GLN A 9 -7.36 13.80 15.68
CA GLN A 9 -7.74 12.41 15.50
C GLN A 9 -9.00 12.23 16.33
N GLU A 10 -10.16 12.22 15.67
CA GLU A 10 -11.41 11.75 16.26
C GLU A 10 -11.18 10.30 16.65
N GLU A 11 -10.92 10.08 17.94
CA GLU A 11 -10.67 8.75 18.48
C GLU A 11 -11.93 7.92 18.22
N LEU A 12 -11.82 6.91 17.36
CA LEU A 12 -12.96 6.09 16.99
C LEU A 12 -13.46 5.37 18.24
N THR A 13 -14.56 5.88 18.82
CA THR A 13 -15.03 5.37 20.11
C THR A 13 -15.39 3.88 19.99
N THR A 14 -15.16 3.14 21.08
CA THR A 14 -15.51 1.72 21.22
C THR A 14 -16.95 1.43 20.78
N ASP A 15 -17.87 2.35 21.08
CA ASP A 15 -19.27 2.26 20.69
C ASP A 15 -19.49 2.37 19.18
N THR A 16 -18.79 3.28 18.51
CA THR A 16 -18.85 3.42 17.04
C THR A 16 -18.33 2.16 16.36
N VAL A 17 -17.22 1.59 16.84
CA VAL A 17 -16.67 0.33 16.30
C VAL A 17 -17.69 -0.80 16.41
N ARG A 18 -18.33 -0.93 17.57
CA ARG A 18 -19.35 -1.95 17.80
C ARG A 18 -20.53 -1.78 16.84
N GLN A 19 -21.07 -0.57 16.71
CA GLN A 19 -22.19 -0.30 15.78
C GLN A 19 -21.82 -0.63 14.33
N LEU A 20 -20.59 -0.31 13.91
CA LEU A 20 -20.10 -0.67 12.58
C LEU A 20 -20.02 -2.19 12.39
N GLN A 21 -19.53 -2.92 13.39
CA GLN A 21 -19.43 -4.38 13.34
C GLN A 21 -20.79 -5.07 13.42
N GLU A 22 -21.74 -4.51 14.18
CA GLU A 22 -23.14 -4.99 14.24
C GLU A 22 -23.87 -4.78 12.92
N ALA A 23 -23.53 -3.72 12.17
CA ALA A 23 -24.05 -3.51 10.81
C ALA A 23 -23.53 -4.55 9.79
N ALA A 24 -22.47 -5.29 10.13
CA ALA A 24 -22.05 -6.43 9.32
C ALA A 24 -23.02 -7.60 9.50
N GLY A 25 -23.41 -8.23 8.40
CA GLY A 25 -24.35 -9.35 8.46
C GLY A 25 -23.79 -10.56 9.20
N ALA A 26 -24.67 -11.39 9.77
CA ALA A 26 -24.27 -12.59 10.51
C ALA A 26 -23.39 -13.56 9.68
N TYR A 27 -23.58 -13.60 8.37
CA TYR A 27 -22.71 -14.35 7.46
C TYR A 27 -21.27 -13.85 7.48
N GLU A 28 -21.08 -12.53 7.42
CA GLU A 28 -19.77 -11.90 7.42
C GLU A 28 -19.05 -12.12 8.76
N GLN A 29 -19.77 -11.98 9.87
CA GLN A 29 -19.25 -12.28 11.20
C GLN A 29 -18.84 -13.75 11.35
N ASN A 30 -19.61 -14.68 10.76
CA ASN A 30 -19.24 -16.10 10.73
C ASN A 30 -17.92 -16.32 9.98
N VAL A 31 -17.72 -15.64 8.85
CA VAL A 31 -16.45 -15.67 8.12
C VAL A 31 -15.30 -15.17 8.98
N TRP A 32 -15.48 -14.09 9.73
CA TRP A 32 -14.44 -13.59 10.64
C TRP A 32 -14.08 -14.63 11.71
N SER A 33 -15.09 -15.25 12.32
CA SER A 33 -14.91 -16.28 13.34
C SER A 33 -14.15 -17.51 12.80
N ARG A 34 -14.53 -17.99 11.61
CA ARG A 34 -13.83 -19.11 10.92
C ARG A 34 -12.37 -18.81 10.63
N GLN A 35 -12.03 -17.53 10.45
CA GLN A 35 -10.68 -17.05 10.19
C GLN A 35 -9.93 -16.65 11.46
N GLY A 36 -10.44 -17.05 12.63
CA GLY A 36 -9.77 -16.89 13.92
C GLY A 36 -10.01 -15.56 14.62
N ALA A 37 -10.95 -14.73 14.14
CA ALA A 37 -11.38 -13.55 14.88
C ALA A 37 -12.23 -13.95 16.10
N ARG A 38 -12.13 -13.16 17.18
CA ARG A 38 -12.87 -13.37 18.43
C ARG A 38 -13.43 -12.05 18.93
N GLN A 39 -14.56 -12.10 19.62
CA GLN A 39 -15.10 -10.94 20.32
C GLN A 39 -14.39 -10.74 21.66
N ASP A 40 -14.09 -9.49 22.01
CA ASP A 40 -13.65 -9.13 23.35
C ASP A 40 -14.83 -9.01 24.34
N HIS A 41 -14.51 -8.66 25.59
CA HIS A 41 -15.49 -8.49 26.67
C HIS A 41 -16.44 -7.29 26.46
N HIS A 42 -16.12 -6.37 25.56
CA HIS A 42 -16.97 -5.27 25.11
C HIS A 42 -17.78 -5.62 23.85
N GLY A 43 -17.68 -6.86 23.34
CA GLY A 43 -18.40 -7.31 22.15
C GLY A 43 -17.73 -6.93 20.83
N ILE A 44 -16.51 -6.37 20.86
CA ILE A 44 -15.79 -5.97 19.65
C ILE A 44 -15.05 -7.15 19.03
N TRP A 45 -15.26 -7.38 17.74
CA TRP A 45 -14.49 -8.34 16.96
C TRP A 45 -13.05 -7.88 16.77
N ARG A 46 -12.10 -8.74 17.17
CA ARG A 46 -10.66 -8.56 16.99
C ARG A 46 -10.08 -9.78 16.29
N SER A 47 -9.12 -9.52 15.41
CA SER A 47 -8.33 -10.58 14.75
C SER A 47 -7.45 -11.32 15.76
N HIS A 48 -6.87 -12.44 15.33
CA HIS A 48 -5.86 -13.18 16.11
C HIS A 48 -4.61 -12.35 16.42
N THR A 49 -4.41 -11.20 15.76
CA THR A 49 -3.31 -10.25 16.03
C THR A 49 -3.71 -9.07 16.92
N GLY A 50 -4.97 -9.02 17.38
CA GLY A 50 -5.50 -7.94 18.20
C GLY A 50 -6.06 -6.73 17.42
N LYS A 51 -5.88 -6.68 16.10
CA LYS A 51 -6.43 -5.62 15.23
C LYS A 51 -7.96 -5.67 15.16
N THR A 52 -8.59 -4.51 15.07
CA THR A 52 -10.04 -4.36 14.95
C THR A 52 -10.54 -4.90 13.62
N VAL A 53 -11.58 -5.74 13.66
CA VAL A 53 -12.19 -6.27 12.43
C VAL A 53 -13.12 -5.21 11.83
N GLY A 54 -12.96 -4.91 10.55
CA GLY A 54 -13.78 -3.93 9.83
C GLY A 54 -14.78 -4.62 8.90
N PRO A 55 -16.03 -4.12 8.78
CA PRO A 55 -16.96 -4.58 7.74
C PRO A 55 -16.42 -4.34 6.34
N ALA A 56 -16.66 -5.28 5.42
CA ALA A 56 -16.20 -5.23 4.04
C ALA A 56 -16.67 -3.96 3.33
N LYS A 57 -17.90 -3.50 3.58
CA LYS A 57 -18.43 -2.25 3.00
C LYS A 57 -17.59 -1.03 3.41
N LEU A 58 -17.25 -0.93 4.69
CA LEU A 58 -16.42 0.16 5.22
C LEU A 58 -15.01 0.08 4.64
N LEU A 59 -14.41 -1.12 4.66
CA LEU A 59 -13.05 -1.31 4.20
C LEU A 59 -12.89 -1.06 2.71
N ARG A 60 -13.87 -1.39 1.88
CA ARG A 60 -13.86 -1.04 0.46
C ARG A 60 -13.81 0.48 0.25
N SER A 61 -14.56 1.25 1.02
CA SER A 61 -14.50 2.71 0.97
C SER A 61 -13.13 3.24 1.40
N ILE A 62 -12.60 2.76 2.54
CA ILE A 62 -11.29 3.20 3.04
C ILE A 62 -10.17 2.82 2.06
N LEU A 63 -10.18 1.60 1.53
CA LEU A 63 -9.18 1.15 0.55
C LEU A 63 -9.23 1.99 -0.72
N ARG A 64 -10.41 2.38 -1.17
CA ARG A 64 -10.58 3.26 -2.32
C ARG A 64 -10.03 4.65 -2.03
N GLU A 65 -10.38 5.25 -0.90
CA GLU A 65 -9.87 6.58 -0.50
C GLU A 65 -8.34 6.58 -0.35
N GLU A 66 -7.77 5.57 0.31
CA GLU A 66 -6.32 5.42 0.45
C GLU A 66 -5.64 5.18 -0.90
N HIS A 67 -6.26 4.42 -1.80
CA HIS A 67 -5.75 4.22 -3.15
C HIS A 67 -5.80 5.52 -3.97
N GLU A 68 -6.88 6.30 -3.91
CA GLU A 68 -7.05 7.55 -4.65
C GLU A 68 -6.03 8.64 -4.24
N LYS A 69 -5.46 8.59 -3.03
CA LYS A 69 -4.43 9.55 -2.57
C LYS A 69 -3.14 9.54 -3.39
N ALA A 70 -2.69 8.36 -3.80
CA ALA A 70 -1.37 8.18 -4.43
C ALA A 70 -1.36 7.19 -5.59
N HIS A 71 -2.50 6.57 -5.90
CA HIS A 71 -2.60 5.44 -6.84
C HIS A 71 -1.56 4.33 -6.56
N GLY A 72 -1.24 4.16 -5.27
CA GLY A 72 -0.25 3.20 -4.80
C GLY A 72 -0.69 1.76 -5.09
N GLY A 73 0.27 0.87 -5.28
CA GLY A 73 -0.02 -0.54 -5.52
C GLY A 73 -0.83 -1.16 -4.38
N TRP A 74 -1.76 -2.06 -4.72
CA TRP A 74 -2.70 -2.69 -3.78
C TRP A 74 -2.07 -3.24 -2.50
N LYS A 75 -0.85 -3.80 -2.55
CA LYS A 75 -0.13 -4.28 -1.36
C LYS A 75 0.26 -3.14 -0.40
N SER A 76 0.68 -2.00 -0.94
CA SER A 76 1.05 -0.82 -0.15
C SER A 76 -0.18 -0.22 0.53
N VAL A 77 -1.28 -0.07 -0.23
CA VAL A 77 -2.58 0.39 0.30
C VAL A 77 -3.08 -0.55 1.39
N THR A 78 -3.03 -1.87 1.16
CA THR A 78 -3.42 -2.86 2.17
C THR A 78 -2.61 -2.69 3.45
N LYS A 79 -1.29 -2.58 3.36
CA LYS A 79 -0.41 -2.39 4.51
C LYS A 79 -0.70 -1.09 5.28
N SER A 80 -1.16 -0.03 4.60
CA SER A 80 -1.58 1.21 5.24
C SER A 80 -2.84 0.98 6.09
N VAL A 81 -3.87 0.39 5.50
CA VAL A 81 -5.16 0.12 6.17
C VAL A 81 -5.03 -0.94 7.26
N GLU A 82 -4.16 -1.93 7.07
CA GLU A 82 -3.88 -2.99 8.04
C GLU A 82 -3.29 -2.48 9.36
N LYS A 83 -2.83 -1.23 9.44
CA LYS A 83 -2.35 -0.66 10.71
C LYS A 83 -3.47 -0.51 11.74
N ALA A 84 -4.67 -0.18 11.28
CA ALA A 84 -5.84 0.05 12.13
C ALA A 84 -6.89 -1.05 12.00
N TRP A 85 -7.04 -1.64 10.81
CA TRP A 85 -8.12 -2.55 10.48
C TRP A 85 -7.64 -3.92 10.06
N TRP A 86 -8.51 -4.92 10.16
CA TRP A 86 -8.28 -6.25 9.63
C TRP A 86 -9.54 -6.83 9.01
N HIS A 87 -9.38 -7.61 7.94
CA HIS A 87 -10.45 -8.40 7.34
C HIS A 87 -9.85 -9.57 6.55
N PRO A 88 -10.47 -10.77 6.53
CA PRO A 88 -9.92 -11.93 5.85
C PRO A 88 -9.62 -11.70 4.36
N HIS A 89 -10.51 -10.94 3.71
CA HIS A 89 -10.44 -10.65 2.27
C HIS A 89 -9.83 -9.28 1.95
N MET A 90 -9.06 -8.69 2.87
CA MET A 90 -8.54 -7.32 2.68
C MET A 90 -7.62 -7.21 1.44
N LEU A 91 -6.74 -8.20 1.22
CA LEU A 91 -5.87 -8.23 0.04
C LEU A 91 -6.65 -8.31 -1.27
N ASP A 92 -7.70 -9.14 -1.30
CA ASP A 92 -8.56 -9.31 -2.47
C ASP A 92 -9.32 -8.00 -2.77
N MET A 93 -9.90 -7.36 -1.75
CA MET A 93 -10.58 -6.08 -1.90
C MET A 93 -9.64 -4.97 -2.40
N SER A 94 -8.40 -4.91 -1.89
CA SER A 94 -7.41 -3.94 -2.36
C SER A 94 -7.01 -4.18 -3.82
N ARG A 95 -6.88 -5.45 -4.19
CA ARG A 95 -6.56 -5.85 -5.56
C ARG A 95 -7.67 -5.44 -6.52
N GLU A 96 -8.92 -5.73 -6.19
CA GLU A 96 -10.10 -5.30 -6.96
C GLU A 96 -10.13 -3.76 -7.14
N THR A 97 -9.81 -3.00 -6.09
CA THR A 97 -9.72 -1.53 -6.15
C THR A 97 -8.66 -1.06 -7.14
N SER A 98 -7.46 -1.65 -7.12
CA SER A 98 -6.41 -1.29 -8.07
C SER A 98 -6.71 -1.75 -9.51
N GLU A 99 -7.33 -2.93 -9.68
CA GLU A 99 -7.70 -3.48 -10.99
C GLU A 99 -8.87 -2.70 -11.63
N SER A 100 -9.73 -2.08 -10.83
CA SER A 100 -10.83 -1.24 -11.32
C SER A 100 -10.43 0.24 -11.52
N CYS A 101 -9.24 0.66 -11.08
CA CYS A 101 -8.81 2.05 -11.19
C CYS A 101 -8.39 2.43 -12.62
N GLU A 102 -9.12 3.34 -13.25
CA GLU A 102 -8.83 3.80 -14.61
C GLU A 102 -7.48 4.55 -14.72
N VAL A 103 -7.11 5.32 -13.70
CA VAL A 103 -5.80 6.00 -13.66
C VAL A 103 -4.68 4.96 -13.65
N CYS A 104 -4.75 3.97 -12.76
CA CYS A 104 -3.76 2.90 -12.74
C CYS A 104 -3.72 2.12 -14.05
N LYS A 105 -4.86 1.85 -14.71
CA LYS A 105 -4.88 1.18 -16.01
C LYS A 105 -4.17 1.99 -17.11
N GLN A 106 -4.33 3.31 -17.09
CA GLN A 106 -3.73 4.20 -18.10
C GLN A 106 -2.21 4.32 -17.92
N TYR A 107 -1.73 4.43 -16.68
CA TYR A 107 -0.31 4.70 -16.39
C TYR A 107 0.52 3.45 -16.04
N ASN A 108 -0.12 2.37 -15.60
CA ASN A 108 0.51 1.08 -15.34
C ASN A 108 0.22 0.10 -16.48
N ASN A 109 0.45 0.56 -17.70
CA ASN A 109 0.50 -0.31 -18.87
C ASN A 109 1.69 -1.25 -18.68
N LYS A 110 1.40 -2.51 -18.34
CA LYS A 110 2.37 -3.59 -18.43
C LYS A 110 2.88 -3.58 -19.87
N VAL A 111 4.05 -2.99 -20.10
CA VAL A 111 4.82 -3.28 -21.31
C VAL A 111 5.14 -4.75 -21.17
N ALA A 112 4.29 -5.60 -21.74
CA ALA A 112 4.68 -6.95 -22.05
C ALA A 112 5.88 -6.76 -22.97
N LEU A 113 7.08 -6.93 -22.41
CA LEU A 113 8.28 -7.17 -23.18
C LEU A 113 8.02 -8.49 -23.91
N GLN A 114 7.26 -8.42 -25.00
CA GLN A 114 7.31 -9.43 -26.03
C GLN A 114 8.73 -9.30 -26.57
N LEU A 115 9.63 -10.12 -26.02
CA LEU A 115 10.91 -10.43 -26.63
C LEU A 115 10.58 -11.08 -27.97
N SER A 116 10.38 -10.24 -28.98
CA SER A 116 10.55 -10.68 -30.37
C SER A 116 12.03 -10.96 -30.52
N GLU A 117 12.34 -12.18 -30.95
CA GLU A 117 13.70 -12.67 -31.10
C GLU A 117 14.55 -11.67 -31.90
N GLY A 118 15.68 -11.25 -31.32
CA GLY A 118 16.81 -10.76 -32.10
C GLY A 118 16.98 -9.25 -32.28
N LYS A 119 16.58 -8.39 -31.34
CA LYS A 119 17.12 -7.02 -31.28
C LYS A 119 17.51 -6.62 -29.85
N GLU A 120 18.82 -6.49 -29.66
CA GLU A 120 19.45 -5.85 -28.52
C GLU A 120 18.89 -4.42 -28.39
N VAL A 121 18.17 -4.16 -27.31
CA VAL A 121 17.63 -2.84 -26.99
C VAL A 121 18.35 -2.33 -25.76
N ASP A 122 18.95 -1.15 -25.88
CA ASP A 122 19.45 -0.33 -24.79
C ASP A 122 18.37 -0.17 -23.71
N ILE A 123 18.50 -0.92 -22.63
CA ILE A 123 17.66 -0.79 -21.44
C ILE A 123 18.31 0.28 -20.56
N LEU A 124 18.04 1.54 -20.84
CA LEU A 124 18.27 2.62 -19.90
C LEU A 124 17.00 3.46 -19.72
N HIS A 125 16.57 3.47 -18.46
CA HIS A 125 15.62 4.40 -17.85
C HIS A 125 14.15 4.37 -18.34
N ARG A 126 13.45 3.32 -17.93
CA ARG A 126 12.10 3.47 -17.37
C ARG A 126 11.91 2.59 -16.15
N LEU A 127 12.89 2.67 -15.24
CA LEU A 127 12.71 2.27 -13.86
C LEU A 127 11.46 2.97 -13.33
N CYS A 128 10.46 2.13 -13.14
CA CYS A 128 9.22 2.39 -12.45
C CYS A 128 9.46 3.28 -11.23
N LEU A 129 9.16 4.58 -11.35
CA LEU A 129 9.10 5.54 -10.25
C LEU A 129 7.84 5.29 -9.39
N CYS A 130 7.60 4.03 -9.00
CA CYS A 130 6.62 3.65 -7.98
C CYS A 130 7.27 3.05 -6.73
N THR A 131 8.60 3.12 -6.60
CA THR A 131 9.26 3.07 -5.29
C THR A 131 9.28 4.47 -4.68
N TRP A 132 8.09 5.04 -4.45
CA TRP A 132 7.94 6.11 -3.45
C TRP A 132 7.46 5.46 -2.16
N ASP A 133 8.39 4.74 -1.53
CA ASP A 133 8.39 4.52 -0.10
C ASP A 133 8.85 5.84 0.54
N CYS A 134 7.97 6.84 0.58
CA CYS A 134 8.31 8.20 1.02
C CYS A 134 8.40 8.33 2.55
N ASN A 135 8.60 7.24 3.31
CA ASN A 135 8.86 7.38 4.75
C ASN A 135 9.63 6.25 5.44
N THR A 136 10.43 5.47 4.71
CA THR A 136 11.29 4.46 5.34
C THR A 136 12.76 4.76 5.05
N LEU A 137 13.27 5.85 5.65
CA LEU A 137 14.68 6.07 6.00
C LEU A 137 14.78 7.40 6.77
N ARG A 138 14.27 7.39 8.00
CA ARG A 138 14.73 8.31 9.04
C ARG A 138 15.27 7.44 10.16
N THR A 139 16.46 7.78 10.63
CA THR A 139 17.36 6.97 11.47
C THR A 139 18.00 5.85 10.63
N THR A 140 19.31 5.80 10.39
CA THR A 140 20.48 6.26 11.15
C THR A 140 21.68 6.39 10.21
N VAL A 141 22.58 7.32 10.56
CA VAL A 141 24.03 7.38 10.26
C VAL A 141 24.55 7.71 8.85
N ASP A 142 25.31 8.81 8.85
CA ASP A 142 26.50 9.19 8.09
C ASP A 142 26.39 9.74 6.65
N GLU A 143 26.75 11.02 6.61
CA GLU A 143 27.06 11.87 5.47
C GLU A 143 28.30 11.36 4.68
N GLU A 144 28.43 11.89 3.45
CA GLU A 144 29.59 11.80 2.57
C GLU A 144 29.90 10.45 1.90
N LYS A 145 29.40 10.29 0.66
CA LYS A 145 30.19 9.93 -0.54
C LYS A 145 29.30 9.63 -1.76
N ILE A 146 28.73 10.68 -2.36
CA ILE A 146 28.34 10.64 -3.79
C ILE A 146 28.64 12.01 -4.38
N CYS A 147 29.86 12.18 -4.91
CA CYS A 147 30.19 13.03 -6.05
C CYS A 147 31.71 13.03 -6.22
N ASP A 148 32.24 12.18 -7.09
CA ASP A 148 33.39 12.49 -7.96
C ASP A 148 33.91 11.22 -8.64
N GLN A 149 33.42 10.96 -9.85
CA GLN A 149 34.26 10.49 -10.97
C GLN A 149 33.44 10.43 -12.25
N ALA A 150 33.22 11.60 -12.83
CA ALA A 150 32.90 11.76 -14.24
C ALA A 150 33.75 12.90 -14.80
N GLN A 151 35.02 12.63 -15.09
CA GLN A 151 35.85 13.47 -15.95
C GLN A 151 36.70 12.60 -16.90
N MET A 152 36.26 12.59 -18.17
CA MET A 152 37.03 12.72 -19.43
C MET A 152 38.43 12.09 -19.46
N SER A 153 38.81 11.22 -20.41
CA SER A 153 39.01 11.55 -21.84
C SER A 153 39.56 10.33 -22.64
N PRO A 154 39.74 10.43 -23.98
CA PRO A 154 39.64 9.31 -24.93
C PRO A 154 40.99 8.68 -25.36
N SER A 155 40.86 7.69 -26.25
CA SER A 155 41.77 7.24 -27.32
C SER A 155 42.59 5.94 -27.14
N ASN A 156 42.17 4.97 -27.95
CA ASN A 156 42.96 4.14 -28.87
C ASN A 156 44.02 3.16 -28.31
N THR A 157 43.74 1.86 -28.39
CA THR A 157 44.68 0.87 -28.96
C THR A 157 44.00 -0.46 -29.34
N ARG A 158 43.78 -0.61 -30.65
CA ARG A 158 44.12 -1.77 -31.50
C ARG A 158 44.53 -3.09 -30.83
N TRP A 159 43.77 -4.17 -31.09
CA TRP A 159 44.14 -5.54 -31.55
C TRP A 159 42.79 -6.22 -31.96
N LYS A 160 42.53 -6.80 -33.13
CA LYS A 160 43.32 -7.37 -34.23
C LYS A 160 42.82 -6.84 -35.58
#